data_AF-A0A371AV67-F1
#
_entry.id   AF-A0A371AV67-F1
#
_cell.length_a   1.000
_cell.length_b   1.000
_cell.length_c   1.000
_cell.angle_alpha   90.00
_cell.angle_beta   90.00
_cell.angle_gamma   90.00
#
_symmetry.space_group_name_H-M   'P 1'
#
loop_
_entity.id
_entity.type
_entity.pdbx_description
1 polymer ?
#
loop_
_entity_poly.entity_id
_entity_poly.type
_entity_poly.pdbx_seq_one_letter_code
_entity_poly.pdbx_strand_id
1 'polypeptide(L)'
;MIKRKIIKKMILGVLLLTCLVGLGVTAQTQYFTVRLTYNGKNEDRLSKKTLKAGGDKFEYVFYATPISFNVDGCIYAKSVSYSYPHIHTDQVVLSSRELHKKQFSAYYIKPHEREYYYLEAKYIQSLSLRAITAKGRYTP
;
A
#
# COMPACT_ATOMS: atom_id res chain seq x y z
N MET A 1 -39.54 -33.24 30.66
CA MET A 1 -38.06 -33.17 30.54
C MET A 1 -37.56 -33.01 29.07
N ILE A 2 -38.28 -32.27 28.21
CA ILE A 2 -38.00 -32.20 26.74
C ILE A 2 -37.46 -30.83 26.29
N LYS A 3 -37.72 -29.75 27.04
CA LYS A 3 -37.35 -28.37 26.64
C LYS A 3 -35.85 -28.03 26.72
N ARG A 4 -35.06 -28.74 27.54
CA ARG A 4 -33.61 -28.45 27.72
C ARG A 4 -32.72 -28.90 26.54
N LYS A 5 -33.16 -29.88 25.75
CA LYS A 5 -32.36 -30.43 24.62
C LYS A 5 -32.44 -29.57 23.35
N ILE A 6 -33.52 -28.80 23.18
CA ILE A 6 -33.74 -27.93 22.00
C ILE A 6 -32.94 -26.63 22.11
N ILE A 7 -32.89 -26.03 23.32
CA ILE A 7 -32.14 -24.80 23.59
C ILE A 7 -30.63 -25.00 23.36
N LYS A 8 -30.07 -26.15 23.77
CA LYS A 8 -28.64 -26.46 23.52
C LYS A 8 -28.30 -26.60 22.03
N LYS A 9 -29.25 -27.04 21.20
CA LYS A 9 -29.06 -27.16 19.74
C LYS A 9 -29.16 -25.80 19.03
N MET A 10 -29.97 -24.88 19.55
CA MET A 10 -30.05 -23.50 19.03
C MET A 10 -28.79 -22.67 19.32
N ILE A 11 -28.19 -22.82 20.50
CA ILE A 11 -26.97 -22.07 20.87
C ILE A 11 -25.78 -22.49 19.98
N LEU A 12 -25.71 -23.76 19.58
CA LEU A 12 -24.66 -24.26 18.69
C LEU A 12 -24.80 -23.73 17.25
N GLY A 13 -26.03 -23.45 16.79
CA GLY A 13 -26.30 -22.90 15.46
C GLY A 13 -25.89 -21.43 15.31
N VAL A 14 -26.02 -20.62 16.37
CA VAL A 14 -25.65 -19.19 16.34
C VAL A 14 -24.12 -18.99 16.38
N LEU A 15 -23.39 -19.89 17.06
CA LEU A 15 -21.92 -19.82 17.13
C LEU A 15 -21.23 -20.14 15.78
N LEU A 16 -21.86 -20.99 14.95
CA LEU A 16 -21.37 -21.35 13.61
C LEU A 16 -21.55 -20.23 12.58
N LEU A 17 -22.57 -19.37 12.73
CA LEU A 17 -22.74 -18.19 11.87
C LEU A 17 -21.74 -17.07 12.17
N THR A 18 -21.23 -16.96 13.40
CA THR A 18 -20.24 -15.91 13.76
C THR A 18 -18.82 -16.21 13.27
N CYS A 19 -18.51 -17.44 12.88
CA CYS A 19 -17.19 -17.80 12.34
C CYS A 19 -17.07 -17.59 10.82
N LEU A 20 -18.15 -17.26 10.13
CA LEU A 20 -18.19 -16.95 8.69
C LEU A 20 -18.00 -15.47 8.37
N VAL A 21 -17.80 -14.61 9.38
CA VAL A 21 -17.36 -13.24 9.16
C VAL A 21 -15.89 -13.30 8.80
N GLY A 22 -15.63 -13.60 7.52
CA GLY A 22 -14.30 -13.59 6.93
C GLY A 22 -13.62 -12.30 7.34
N LEU A 23 -12.52 -12.43 8.09
CA LEU A 23 -11.72 -11.30 8.53
C LEU A 23 -11.23 -10.57 7.26
N GLY A 24 -11.95 -9.51 6.89
CA GLY A 24 -11.56 -8.60 5.83
C GLY A 24 -10.26 -7.94 6.26
N VAL A 25 -9.15 -8.35 5.64
CA VAL A 25 -7.85 -7.73 5.89
C VAL A 25 -7.90 -6.34 5.26
N THR A 26 -7.80 -5.31 6.09
CA THR A 26 -7.67 -3.91 5.62
C THR A 26 -6.29 -3.71 5.01
N ALA A 27 -6.17 -2.93 3.93
CA ALA A 27 -4.87 -2.53 3.42
C ALA A 27 -4.13 -1.74 4.50
N GLN A 28 -2.89 -2.14 4.77
CA GLN A 28 -2.09 -1.46 5.78
C GLN A 28 -1.40 -0.25 5.16
N THR A 29 -1.58 0.91 5.79
CA THR A 29 -0.80 2.10 5.44
C THR A 29 0.59 1.99 6.07
N GLN A 30 1.63 2.14 5.26
CA GLN A 30 3.02 2.01 5.66
C GLN A 30 3.80 3.29 5.41
N TYR A 31 4.67 3.66 6.35
CA TYR A 31 5.60 4.78 6.15
C TYR A 31 6.76 4.37 5.24
N PHE A 32 7.18 5.29 4.38
CA PHE A 32 8.37 5.16 3.55
C PHE A 32 9.37 6.27 3.82
N THR A 33 10.64 5.96 3.59
CA THR A 33 11.73 6.91 3.43
C THR A 33 12.54 6.41 2.25
N VAL A 34 12.72 7.24 1.23
CA VAL A 34 13.50 6.89 0.04
C VAL A 34 14.55 7.95 -0.20
N ARG A 35 15.72 7.55 -0.68
CA ARG A 35 16.82 8.42 -1.06
C ARG A 35 17.20 8.13 -2.52
N LEU A 36 16.99 9.11 -3.37
CA LEU A 36 17.22 9.03 -4.82
C LEU A 36 18.33 9.98 -5.23
N THR A 37 19.10 9.61 -6.24
CA THR A 37 20.22 10.40 -6.77
C THR A 37 20.08 10.48 -8.29
N TYR A 38 20.54 11.58 -8.89
CA TYR A 38 20.36 11.76 -10.34
C TYR A 38 21.00 10.64 -11.18
N ASN A 39 22.06 10.01 -10.67
CA ASN A 39 22.85 8.97 -11.36
C ASN A 39 22.56 7.56 -10.86
N GLY A 40 21.58 7.36 -9.98
CA GLY A 40 21.24 6.06 -9.43
C GLY A 40 22.25 5.48 -8.43
N LYS A 41 23.38 6.17 -8.15
CA LYS A 41 24.41 5.67 -7.24
C LYS A 41 24.00 5.88 -5.79
N ASN A 42 24.18 4.84 -4.98
CA ASN A 42 23.90 4.83 -3.54
C ASN A 42 22.46 5.24 -3.19
N GLU A 43 21.50 4.84 -4.03
CA GLU A 43 20.08 5.07 -3.77
C GLU A 43 19.51 4.03 -2.81
N ASP A 44 18.50 4.46 -2.06
CA ASP A 44 17.56 3.61 -1.35
C ASP A 44 16.15 3.91 -1.86
N ARG A 45 15.75 3.21 -2.93
CA ARG A 45 14.54 3.55 -3.69
C ARG A 45 13.31 2.76 -3.27
N LEU A 46 13.45 1.80 -2.36
CA LEU A 46 12.39 0.85 -2.02
C LEU A 46 11.91 1.09 -0.59
N SER A 47 10.59 1.08 -0.38
CA SER A 47 10.04 1.06 0.97
C SER A 47 10.08 -0.33 1.60
N LYS A 48 9.81 -0.41 2.90
CA LYS A 48 9.35 -1.65 3.53
C LYS A 48 8.06 -2.13 2.87
N LYS A 49 7.83 -3.44 2.90
CA LYS A 49 6.63 -4.08 2.36
C LYS A 49 5.43 -3.84 3.27
N THR A 50 4.23 -3.87 2.71
CA THR A 50 2.97 -3.86 3.46
C THR A 50 1.89 -4.65 2.73
N LEU A 51 0.86 -5.05 3.47
CA LEU A 51 -0.13 -6.02 3.01
C LEU A 51 -1.26 -5.31 2.23
N LYS A 52 -1.57 -5.83 1.04
CA LYS A 52 -2.77 -5.41 0.28
C LYS A 52 -4.02 -5.94 0.97
N ALA A 53 -5.09 -5.14 0.95
CA ALA A 53 -6.39 -5.56 1.45
C ALA A 53 -6.87 -6.87 0.80
N GLY A 54 -7.85 -7.52 1.42
CA GLY A 54 -8.62 -8.59 0.79
C GLY A 54 -10.09 -8.54 1.21
N GLY A 55 -10.93 -9.33 0.54
CA GLY A 55 -12.37 -9.36 0.77
C GLY A 55 -13.04 -8.02 0.47
N ASP A 56 -14.04 -7.64 1.27
CA ASP A 56 -14.92 -6.48 1.01
C ASP A 56 -14.22 -5.11 1.03
N LYS A 57 -12.97 -5.06 1.50
CA LYS A 57 -12.15 -3.84 1.55
C LYS A 57 -11.11 -3.78 0.43
N PHE A 58 -11.16 -4.72 -0.51
CA PHE A 58 -10.22 -4.79 -1.60
C PHE A 58 -10.50 -3.73 -2.67
N GLU A 59 -9.46 -3.05 -3.09
CA GLU A 59 -9.51 -2.07 -4.17
C GLU A 59 -8.28 -2.18 -5.07
N TYR A 60 -8.43 -1.81 -6.34
CA TYR A 60 -7.38 -1.88 -7.35
C TYR A 60 -6.56 -0.58 -7.40
N VAL A 61 -6.44 0.12 -6.28
CA VAL A 61 -5.85 1.46 -6.21
C VAL A 61 -4.71 1.47 -5.21
N PHE A 62 -3.60 2.06 -5.62
CA PHE A 62 -2.48 2.47 -4.79
C PHE A 62 -2.65 3.94 -4.39
N TYR A 63 -2.30 4.25 -3.14
CA TYR A 63 -2.26 5.61 -2.64
C TYR A 63 -0.89 5.94 -2.06
N ALA A 64 -0.39 7.13 -2.33
CA ALA A 64 0.81 7.68 -1.71
C ALA A 64 0.56 9.10 -1.24
N THR A 65 1.17 9.48 -0.12
CA THR A 65 1.10 10.84 0.42
C THR A 65 2.48 11.25 0.88
N PRO A 66 3.11 12.26 0.26
CA PRO A 66 4.38 12.78 0.72
C PRO A 66 4.19 13.57 2.02
N ILE A 67 5.15 13.46 2.93
CA ILE A 67 5.17 14.18 4.21
C ILE A 67 6.32 15.19 4.22
N SER A 68 7.47 14.85 3.67
CA SER A 68 8.61 15.77 3.63
C SER A 68 9.57 15.44 2.50
N PHE A 69 10.25 16.47 1.99
CA PHE A 69 11.42 16.35 1.13
C PHE A 69 12.57 17.13 1.78
N ASN A 70 13.81 16.66 1.61
CA ASN A 70 15.00 17.39 2.07
C ASN A 70 15.36 18.58 1.15
N VAL A 71 14.90 18.57 -0.10
CA VAL A 71 15.13 19.61 -1.11
C VAL A 71 13.88 19.76 -1.98
N ASP A 72 13.77 20.87 -2.70
CA ASP A 72 12.72 21.02 -3.71
C ASP A 72 12.87 20.03 -4.86
N GLY A 73 11.77 19.38 -5.22
CA GLY A 73 11.76 18.42 -6.31
C GLY A 73 10.53 17.53 -6.34
N CYS A 74 10.58 16.59 -7.27
CA CYS A 74 9.54 15.58 -7.45
C CYS A 74 10.17 14.19 -7.60
N ILE A 75 9.43 13.16 -7.24
CA ILE A 75 9.79 11.76 -7.48
C ILE A 75 8.60 11.03 -8.09
N TYR A 76 8.87 10.01 -8.89
CA TYR A 76 7.87 9.01 -9.25
C TYR A 76 7.76 7.99 -8.14
N ALA A 77 6.56 7.51 -7.87
CA ALA A 77 6.31 6.39 -6.98
C ALA A 77 5.30 5.44 -7.62
N LYS A 78 5.50 4.14 -7.43
CA LYS A 78 4.51 3.11 -7.80
C LYS A 78 4.49 2.01 -6.76
N SER A 79 3.39 1.28 -6.71
CA SER A 79 3.30 0.04 -5.92
C SER A 79 3.66 -1.16 -6.77
N VAL A 80 4.45 -2.08 -6.23
CA VAL A 80 4.90 -3.31 -6.91
C VAL A 80 4.66 -4.51 -6.01
N SER A 81 4.06 -5.57 -6.55
CA SER A 81 3.92 -6.84 -5.81
C SER A 81 5.29 -7.45 -5.54
N TYR A 82 5.48 -7.94 -4.32
CA TYR A 82 6.73 -8.58 -3.93
C TYR A 82 6.95 -9.89 -4.67
N SER A 83 5.94 -10.77 -4.71
CA SER A 83 6.06 -12.09 -5.36
C SER A 83 5.87 -12.01 -6.88
N TYR A 84 5.17 -10.99 -7.39
CA TYR A 84 4.81 -10.87 -8.81
C TYR A 84 5.11 -9.47 -9.37
N PRO A 85 6.39 -9.11 -9.65
CA PRO A 85 6.75 -7.74 -10.01
C PRO A 85 6.07 -7.14 -11.26
N HIS A 86 5.48 -7.98 -12.12
CA HIS A 86 4.66 -7.55 -13.25
C HIS A 86 3.30 -6.96 -12.81
N ILE A 87 2.84 -7.24 -11.59
CA ILE A 87 1.68 -6.61 -10.96
C ILE A 87 2.17 -5.33 -10.27
N HIS A 88 1.95 -4.21 -10.94
CA HIS A 88 2.28 -2.87 -10.44
C HIS A 88 1.30 -1.82 -10.96
N THR A 89 1.32 -0.65 -10.33
CA THR A 89 0.58 0.53 -10.80
C THR A 89 1.37 1.34 -11.80
N ASP A 90 0.69 2.29 -12.47
CA ASP A 90 1.36 3.46 -13.01
C ASP A 90 2.13 4.24 -11.94
N GLN A 91 3.01 5.10 -12.43
CA GLN A 91 3.75 6.03 -11.60
C GLN A 91 2.87 7.23 -11.25
N VAL A 92 2.83 7.57 -9.97
CA VAL A 92 2.31 8.86 -9.49
C VAL A 92 3.47 9.80 -9.22
N VAL A 93 3.24 11.10 -9.38
CA VAL A 93 4.22 12.14 -9.04
C VAL A 93 4.01 12.57 -7.59
N LEU A 94 5.05 12.49 -6.77
CA LEU A 94 5.08 13.08 -5.43
C LEU A 94 5.99 14.31 -5.46
N SER A 95 5.50 15.45 -4.95
CA SER A 95 6.21 16.73 -5.02
C SER A 95 6.43 17.35 -3.65
N SER A 96 7.57 18.05 -3.48
CA SER A 96 7.83 18.91 -2.31
C SER A 96 6.82 20.05 -2.16
N ARG A 97 6.13 20.43 -3.25
CA ARG A 97 5.10 21.48 -3.28
C ARG A 97 3.70 20.99 -2.92
N GLU A 98 3.52 19.68 -2.83
CA GLU A 98 2.22 19.04 -2.61
C GLU A 98 2.24 18.09 -1.41
N LEU A 99 2.93 18.52 -0.34
CA LEU A 99 2.97 17.77 0.92
C LEU A 99 1.56 17.54 1.46
N HIS A 100 1.36 16.37 2.06
CA HIS A 100 0.11 15.89 2.63
C HIS A 100 -1.04 15.69 1.64
N LYS A 101 -0.84 15.95 0.34
CA LYS A 101 -1.83 15.60 -0.70
C LYS A 101 -1.71 14.12 -1.06
N LYS A 102 -2.87 13.45 -1.13
CA LYS A 102 -2.95 12.05 -1.53
C LYS A 102 -2.92 11.95 -3.06
N GLN A 103 -1.93 11.23 -3.57
CA GLN A 103 -1.81 10.83 -4.96
C GLN A 103 -2.22 9.37 -5.09
N PHE A 104 -2.75 8.99 -6.25
CA PHE A 104 -3.25 7.64 -6.46
C PHE A 104 -3.08 7.17 -7.89
N SER A 105 -3.01 5.85 -8.06
CA SER A 105 -3.02 5.19 -9.36
C SER A 105 -3.71 3.85 -9.25
N ALA A 106 -4.43 3.46 -10.30
CA ALA A 106 -4.95 2.11 -10.41
C ALA A 106 -3.84 1.10 -10.80
N TYR A 107 -4.07 -0.17 -10.49
CA TYR A 107 -3.32 -1.29 -11.06
C TYR A 107 -3.90 -1.66 -12.42
N TYR A 108 -3.02 -1.98 -13.37
CA TYR A 108 -3.43 -2.45 -14.71
C TYR A 108 -4.04 -3.85 -14.70
N ILE A 109 -3.51 -4.71 -13.83
CA ILE A 109 -3.92 -6.09 -13.65
C ILE A 109 -4.42 -6.21 -12.22
N LYS A 110 -5.40 -7.10 -11.98
CA LYS A 110 -5.91 -7.38 -10.64
C LYS A 110 -4.75 -7.65 -9.66
N PRO A 111 -4.55 -6.81 -8.62
CA PRO A 111 -3.58 -7.12 -7.60
C PRO A 111 -4.03 -8.34 -6.81
N HIS A 112 -3.09 -9.15 -6.36
CA HIS A 112 -3.39 -10.25 -5.46
C HIS A 112 -3.74 -9.73 -4.07
N GLU A 113 -4.85 -10.23 -3.53
CA GLU A 113 -5.31 -9.96 -2.17
C GLU A 113 -4.37 -10.60 -1.15
N ARG A 114 -4.19 -9.97 0.02
CA ARG A 114 -3.35 -10.48 1.12
C ARG A 114 -1.91 -10.81 0.69
N GLU A 115 -1.43 -10.17 -0.39
CA GLU A 115 -0.06 -10.23 -0.86
C GLU A 115 0.71 -8.99 -0.39
N TYR A 116 2.02 -9.14 -0.23
CA TYR A 116 2.90 -8.03 0.13
C TYR A 116 3.28 -7.19 -1.09
N TYR A 117 3.21 -5.87 -0.93
CA TYR A 117 3.63 -4.89 -1.92
C TYR A 117 4.63 -3.94 -1.28
N TYR A 118 5.44 -3.30 -2.11
CA TYR A 118 6.33 -2.22 -1.70
C TYR A 118 6.19 -1.04 -2.65
N LEU A 119 6.54 0.14 -2.15
CA LEU A 119 6.69 1.33 -2.97
C LEU A 119 8.08 1.33 -3.60
N GLU A 120 8.13 1.44 -4.92
CA GLU A 120 9.35 1.74 -5.68
C GLU A 120 9.30 3.21 -6.11
N ALA A 121 10.33 3.98 -5.72
CA ALA A 121 10.49 5.36 -6.13
C ALA A 121 11.52 5.50 -7.27
N LYS A 122 11.33 6.49 -8.13
CA LYS A 122 12.31 6.87 -9.16
C LYS A 122 12.50 8.37 -9.19
N TYR A 123 13.74 8.78 -9.43
CA TYR A 123 14.07 10.18 -9.59
C TYR A 123 13.34 10.74 -10.81
N ILE A 124 12.56 11.81 -10.64
CA ILE A 124 12.11 12.61 -11.78
C ILE A 124 13.26 13.53 -12.11
N GLN A 125 13.70 13.54 -13.37
CA GLN A 125 14.78 14.40 -13.83
C GLN A 125 14.47 15.87 -13.46
N SER A 126 15.03 16.28 -12.33
CA SER A 126 14.89 17.59 -11.72
C SER A 126 16.10 18.44 -12.08
N LEU A 127 15.89 19.77 -12.09
CA LEU A 127 16.90 20.80 -12.39
C LEU A 127 18.12 20.77 -11.45
N SER A 128 18.11 20.01 -10.35
CA SER A 128 19.23 19.89 -9.43
C SER A 128 19.88 18.51 -9.51
N LEU A 129 21.19 18.43 -9.72
CA LEU A 129 21.95 17.17 -9.66
C LEU A 129 22.09 16.60 -8.22
N ARG A 130 21.21 17.02 -7.29
CA ARG A 130 21.30 16.70 -5.86
C ARG A 130 20.47 15.47 -5.51
N ALA A 131 20.87 14.82 -4.41
CA ALA A 131 20.12 13.70 -3.85
C ALA A 131 18.81 14.19 -3.20
N ILE A 132 17.70 13.53 -3.53
CA ILE A 132 16.39 13.75 -2.95
C ILE A 132 16.11 12.65 -1.93
N THR A 133 15.87 13.04 -0.68
CA THR A 133 15.30 12.18 0.36
C THR A 133 13.85 12.58 0.59
N ALA A 134 12.93 11.68 0.29
CA ALA A 134 11.51 11.87 0.48
C ALA A 134 10.98 10.91 1.56
N LYS A 135 10.08 11.42 2.41
CA LYS A 135 9.36 10.63 3.42
C LYS A 135 7.87 10.77 3.17
N GLY A 136 7.12 9.73 3.51
CA GLY A 136 5.68 9.75 3.36
C GLY A 136 5.03 8.49 3.87
N ARG A 137 3.79 8.29 3.45
CA ARG A 137 3.01 7.10 3.71
C ARG A 137 2.40 6.58 2.41
N TYR A 138 2.24 5.28 2.31
CA TYR A 138 1.58 4.65 1.17
C TYR A 138 0.65 3.53 1.61
N THR A 139 -0.33 3.22 0.77
CA THR A 139 -1.24 2.09 0.93
C THR A 139 -1.28 1.40 -0.42
N PRO A 140 -0.78 0.15 -0.53
CA PRO A 140 -0.80 -0.59 -1.78
C PRO A 140 -2.21 -0.91 -2.18
#